data_AF-A0AAN6GBQ4-F1
#
_entry.id   AF-A0AAN6GBQ4-F1
#
_cell.length_a   1.000
_cell.length_b   1.000
_cell.length_c   1.000
_cell.angle_alpha   90.00
_cell.angle_beta   90.00
_cell.angle_gamma   90.00
#
_symmetry.space_group_name_H-M   'P 1'
#
loop_
_entity.id
_entity.type
_entity.pdbx_description
1 polymer ?
#
loop_
_entity_poly.entity_id
_entity_poly.type
_entity_poly.pdbx_seq_one_letter_code
_entity_poly.pdbx_strand_id
1 'polypeptide(L)'
;MEASTLIRLSPSVQLEARIYDPSTAGLQDAPPSEPEGLAIIAHPYGSLGGSFDDHVVCALAEHLLVQRRYEVVTYNSRGVGQSTGRASWTGAAEADDYQ
;
A
#
# COMPACT_ATOMS: atom_id res chain seq x y z
N MET A 1 -3.91 14.71 3.08
CA MET A 1 -2.71 14.00 2.59
C MET A 1 -2.19 13.20 3.76
N GLU A 2 -2.43 11.89 3.75
CA GLU A 2 -1.87 11.01 4.76
C GLU A 2 -0.36 10.85 4.53
N ALA A 3 0.39 10.73 5.62
CA ALA A 3 1.84 10.65 5.55
C ALA A 3 2.28 9.38 4.83
N SER A 4 3.04 9.52 3.75
CA SER A 4 3.75 8.41 3.11
C SER A 4 5.15 8.24 3.71
N THR A 5 5.69 7.04 3.59
CA THR A 5 7.06 6.67 3.99
C THR A 5 7.74 5.93 2.85
N LEU A 6 9.07 5.89 2.85
CA LEU A 6 9.87 5.14 1.87
C LEU A 6 10.34 3.82 2.49
N ILE A 7 9.92 2.71 1.90
CA ILE A 7 10.34 1.35 2.28
C ILE A 7 11.48 0.93 1.35
N ARG A 8 12.66 0.69 1.91
CA ARG A 8 13.82 0.21 1.13
C ARG A 8 13.78 -1.31 1.00
N LEU A 9 13.67 -1.81 -0.22
CA LEU A 9 13.70 -3.24 -0.54
C LEU A 9 15.11 -3.72 -0.93
N SER A 10 15.90 -2.86 -1.58
CA SER A 10 17.28 -3.17 -1.98
C SER A 10 18.12 -1.88 -2.06
N PRO A 11 19.45 -1.96 -2.31
CA PRO A 11 20.27 -0.77 -2.47
C PRO A 11 19.79 0.21 -3.56
N SER A 12 19.07 -0.29 -4.57
CA SER A 12 18.57 0.52 -5.70
C SER A 12 17.04 0.69 -5.73
N VAL A 13 16.30 -0.04 -4.89
CA VAL A 13 14.83 -0.05 -4.88
C VAL A 13 14.30 0.45 -3.54
N GLN A 14 13.55 1.55 -3.60
CA GLN A 14 12.78 2.12 -2.50
C GLN A 14 11.37 2.40 -3.02
N LEU A 15 10.36 1.97 -2.27
CA LEU A 15 8.96 2.16 -2.63
C LEU A 15 8.28 3.12 -1.65
N GLU A 16 7.53 4.07 -2.19
CA GLU A 16 6.67 4.94 -1.41
C GLU A 16 5.41 4.17 -0.98
N ALA A 17 5.10 4.20 0.32
CA ALA A 17 3.97 3.47 0.88
C ALA A 17 3.25 4.29 1.96
N ARG A 18 1.99 3.93 2.22
CA ARG A 18 1.19 4.38 3.36
C ARG A 18 0.78 3.16 4.17
N ILE A 19 0.85 3.28 5.49
CA ILE A 19 0.51 2.22 6.45
C ILE A 19 -0.68 2.71 7.27
N TYR A 20 -1.74 1.91 7.32
CA TYR A 20 -2.97 2.22 8.00
C TYR A 20 -3.19 1.24 9.15
N ASP A 21 -3.27 1.78 10.37
CA ASP A 21 -3.49 1.00 11.57
C ASP A 21 -5.00 0.98 11.92
N PRO A 22 -5.63 -0.21 12.01
CA PRO A 22 -7.06 -0.32 12.31
C PRO A 22 -7.44 0.23 13.69
N SER A 23 -6.50 0.28 14.65
CA SER A 23 -6.72 0.90 15.97
C SER A 23 -6.95 2.41 15.90
N THR A 24 -6.45 3.06 14.85
CA THR A 24 -6.57 4.51 14.63
C THR A 24 -7.73 4.90 13.72
N ALA A 25 -8.31 3.94 12.99
CA ALA A 25 -9.31 4.16 11.93
C ALA A 25 -10.72 4.49 12.44
N GLY A 26 -10.86 4.96 13.68
CA GLY A 26 -12.15 5.40 14.24
C GLY A 26 -13.08 4.28 14.68
N LEU A 27 -12.55 3.07 14.91
CA LEU A 27 -13.24 1.95 15.56
C LEU A 27 -13.38 2.22 17.09
N GLN A 28 -13.99 3.35 17.45
CA GLN A 28 -13.99 3.94 18.79
C GLN A 28 -14.70 3.10 19.86
N ASP A 29 -15.54 2.14 19.45
CA ASP A 29 -16.34 1.31 20.34
C ASP A 29 -15.81 -0.13 20.50
N ALA A 30 -14.71 -0.48 19.84
CA ALA A 30 -14.09 -1.80 19.97
C ALA A 30 -12.86 -1.71 20.90
N PRO A 31 -12.64 -2.68 21.81
CA PRO A 31 -11.40 -2.75 22.56
C PRO A 31 -10.21 -2.77 21.58
N PRO A 32 -9.07 -2.15 21.92
CA PRO A 32 -7.85 -2.27 21.13
C PRO A 32 -7.52 -3.76 21.04
N SER A 33 -7.69 -4.31 19.84
CA SER A 33 -7.34 -5.68 19.50
C SER A 33 -6.21 -5.62 18.49
N GLU A 34 -5.34 -6.62 18.50
CA GLU A 34 -4.37 -6.79 17.42
C GLU A 34 -5.10 -6.89 16.07
N PRO A 35 -4.48 -6.42 14.98
CA PRO A 35 -5.03 -6.57 13.63
C PRO A 35 -5.36 -8.04 13.34
N GLU A 36 -6.48 -8.30 12.65
CA GLU A 36 -6.87 -9.66 12.26
C GLU A 36 -6.06 -10.20 11.07
N GLY A 37 -5.26 -9.33 10.44
CA GLY A 37 -4.42 -9.66 9.29
C GLY A 37 -3.71 -8.44 8.72
N LEU A 38 -2.89 -8.69 7.68
CA LEU A 38 -2.19 -7.66 6.90
C LEU A 38 -2.66 -7.72 5.44
N ALA A 39 -3.02 -6.58 4.87
CA ALA A 39 -3.33 -6.42 3.45
C ALA A 39 -2.31 -5.50 2.78
N ILE A 40 -1.66 -6.00 1.73
CA ILE A 40 -0.78 -5.20 0.86
C ILE A 40 -1.51 -4.99 -0.47
N ILE A 41 -1.69 -3.73 -0.87
CA ILE A 41 -2.47 -3.35 -2.04
C ILE A 41 -1.56 -2.64 -3.05
N ALA A 42 -1.42 -3.23 -4.24
CA ALA A 42 -0.89 -2.55 -5.41
C ALA A 42 -1.98 -1.81 -6.18
N HIS A 43 -1.57 -0.73 -6.84
CA HIS A 43 -2.40 -0.03 -7.81
C HIS A 43 -2.25 -0.60 -9.22
N PRO A 44 -3.29 -0.50 -10.06
CA PRO A 44 -3.22 -0.93 -11.45
C PRO A 44 -2.52 0.13 -12.33
N TYR A 45 -1.86 -0.32 -13.40
CA TYR A 45 -1.41 0.53 -14.50
C TYR A 45 -0.50 1.73 -14.12
N GLY A 46 0.50 1.52 -13.27
CA GLY A 46 1.46 2.57 -12.90
C GLY A 46 2.09 3.31 -14.09
N SER A 47 2.45 2.60 -15.18
CA SER A 47 2.99 3.24 -16.40
C SER A 47 1.99 4.12 -17.16
N LEU A 48 0.68 3.99 -16.89
CA LEU A 48 -0.38 4.81 -17.46
C LEU A 48 -0.90 5.87 -16.46
N GLY A 49 -0.19 6.07 -15.35
CA GLY A 49 -0.51 7.09 -14.35
C GLY A 49 -1.29 6.59 -13.13
N GLY A 50 -1.51 5.28 -12.99
CA GLY A 50 -2.08 4.71 -11.77
C GLY A 50 -1.17 4.91 -10.55
N SER A 51 -1.76 5.04 -9.38
CA SER A 51 -1.05 5.23 -8.11
C SER A 51 -1.86 4.71 -6.93
N PHE A 52 -1.27 4.69 -5.73
CA PHE A 52 -2.03 4.37 -4.52
C PHE A 52 -3.18 5.35 -4.19
N ASP A 53 -3.31 6.46 -4.94
CA ASP A 53 -4.36 7.47 -4.78
C ASP A 53 -5.56 7.15 -5.68
N ASP A 54 -5.48 6.09 -6.49
CA ASP A 54 -6.59 5.62 -7.29
C ASP A 54 -7.78 5.27 -6.37
N HIS A 55 -8.97 5.76 -6.73
CA HIS A 55 -10.17 5.60 -5.89
C HIS A 55 -10.47 4.14 -5.56
N VAL A 56 -10.16 3.20 -6.46
CA VAL A 56 -10.34 1.76 -6.21
C VAL A 56 -9.40 1.24 -5.11
N VAL A 57 -8.17 1.77 -5.04
CA VAL A 57 -7.18 1.41 -4.02
C VAL A 57 -7.62 1.97 -2.67
N CYS A 58 -8.00 3.25 -2.62
CA CYS A 58 -8.49 3.88 -1.40
C CYS A 58 -9.74 3.17 -0.86
N ALA A 59 -10.72 2.87 -1.72
CA ALA A 59 -11.94 2.19 -1.31
C ALA A 59 -11.69 0.76 -0.79
N LEU A 60 -10.78 0.02 -1.43
CA LEU A 60 -10.39 -1.31 -0.96
C LEU A 60 -9.63 -1.24 0.37
N ALA A 61 -8.72 -0.28 0.51
CA ALA A 61 -7.97 -0.05 1.74
C ALA A 61 -8.91 0.26 2.90
N GLU A 62 -9.84 1.20 2.73
CA GLU A 62 -10.84 1.56 3.73
C GLU A 62 -11.72 0.34 4.10
N HIS A 63 -12.17 -0.43 3.12
CA HIS A 63 -12.97 -1.62 3.37
C HIS A 63 -12.22 -2.65 4.23
N LEU A 64 -10.97 -2.98 3.88
CA LEU A 64 -10.18 -3.96 4.63
C LEU A 64 -9.80 -3.44 6.02
N LEU A 65 -9.48 -2.16 6.14
CA LEU A 65 -9.15 -1.51 7.40
C LEU A 65 -10.33 -1.53 8.38
N VAL A 66 -11.52 -1.09 7.93
CA VAL A 66 -12.67 -0.89 8.81
C VAL A 66 -13.49 -2.17 8.99
N GLN A 67 -13.75 -2.92 7.91
CA GLN A 67 -14.68 -4.06 7.93
C GLN A 67 -13.99 -5.39 8.23
N ARG A 68 -12.67 -5.48 8.04
CA ARG A 68 -11.88 -6.69 8.34
C ARG A 68 -10.85 -6.48 9.46
N ARG A 69 -10.69 -5.25 9.95
CA ARG A 69 -9.69 -4.90 10.98
C ARG A 69 -8.28 -5.34 10.59
N TYR A 70 -7.94 -5.24 9.30
CA TYR A 70 -6.59 -5.53 8.82
C TYR A 70 -5.72 -4.30 8.94
N GLU A 71 -4.44 -4.50 9.26
CA GLU A 71 -3.42 -3.51 8.94
C GLU A 71 -3.31 -3.44 7.42
N VAL A 72 -3.33 -2.23 6.85
CA VAL A 72 -3.32 -2.05 5.40
C VAL A 72 -2.07 -1.31 4.98
N VAL A 73 -1.46 -1.76 3.89
CA VAL A 73 -0.34 -1.08 3.23
C VAL A 73 -0.71 -0.84 1.79
N THR A 74 -0.74 0.42 1.37
CA THR A 74 -0.85 0.79 -0.05
C THR A 74 0.48 1.35 -0.50
N TYR A 75 0.99 0.94 -1.65
CA TYR A 75 2.30 1.38 -2.12
C TYR A 75 2.29 1.76 -3.60
N ASN A 76 3.21 2.66 -3.97
CA ASN A 76 3.51 2.96 -5.35
C ASN A 76 4.53 1.97 -5.89
N SER A 77 4.17 1.25 -6.96
CA SER A 77 5.11 0.36 -7.66
C SER A 77 6.32 1.14 -8.23
N ARG A 78 7.35 0.41 -8.66
CA ARG A 78 8.61 0.99 -9.16
C ARG A 78 8.39 2.05 -10.24
N GLY A 79 8.98 3.23 -10.05
CA GLY A 79 8.88 4.35 -10.99
C GLY A 79 7.59 5.18 -10.91
N VAL A 80 6.77 5.00 -9.86
CA VAL A 80 5.55 5.77 -9.60
C VAL A 80 5.71 6.60 -8.32
N GLY A 81 5.21 7.84 -8.32
CA GLY A 81 5.32 8.72 -7.16
C GLY A 81 6.77 8.94 -6.74
N GLN A 82 7.08 8.71 -5.46
CA GLN A 82 8.44 8.77 -4.93
C GLN A 82 9.20 7.43 -4.98
N SER A 83 8.60 6.38 -5.55
CA SER A 83 9.25 5.07 -5.70
C SER A 83 10.37 5.12 -6.74
N THR A 84 11.52 4.52 -6.41
CA THR A 84 12.64 4.38 -7.34
C THR A 84 12.44 3.19 -8.29
N GLY A 85 13.40 2.97 -9.18
CA GLY A 85 13.36 1.88 -10.16
C GLY A 85 12.49 2.20 -11.37
N ARG A 86 12.10 1.16 -12.11
CA ARG A 86 11.26 1.25 -13.31
C ARG A 86 10.29 0.09 -13.37
N ALA A 87 9.14 0.34 -13.96
CA ALA A 87 8.17 -0.70 -14.28
C ALA A 87 8.78 -1.75 -15.22
N SER A 88 8.53 -3.02 -14.94
CA SER A 88 8.85 -4.13 -15.84
C SER A 88 7.65 -4.44 -16.73
N TRP A 89 7.92 -4.80 -17.99
CA TRP A 89 6.85 -5.18 -18.91
C TRP A 89 6.14 -6.48 -18.51
N THR A 90 6.88 -7.39 -17.85
CA THR A 90 6.37 -8.71 -17.46
C THR A 90 5.71 -8.72 -16.08
N GLY A 91 5.84 -7.66 -15.28
CA GLY A 91 5.41 -7.63 -13.89
C GLY A 91 6.28 -8.44 -12.92
N ALA A 92 7.38 -9.04 -13.40
CA ALA A 92 8.21 -9.95 -12.58
C ALA A 92 8.94 -9.18 -11.47
N ALA A 93 9.47 -8.00 -11.79
CA ALA A 93 10.16 -7.18 -10.80
C ALA A 93 9.20 -6.65 -9.71
N GLU A 94 7.96 -6.40 -10.09
CA GLU A 94 6.88 -5.99 -9.18
C GLU A 94 6.37 -7.16 -8.33
N ALA A 95 6.39 -8.38 -8.86
CA ALA A 95 6.09 -9.58 -8.09
C ALA A 95 7.16 -9.85 -7.03
N ASP A 96 8.44 -9.63 -7.36
CA ASP A 96 9.55 -9.74 -6.42
C ASP A 96 9.48 -8.69 -5.29
N ASP A 97 8.78 -7.55 -5.50
CA ASP A 97 8.60 -6.54 -4.46
C ASP A 97 7.74 -7.04 -3.27
N TYR A 98 7.07 -8.18 -3.41
CA TYR A 98 6.26 -8.81 -2.36
C TYR A 98 7.01 -9.86 -1.53
N GLN A 99 8.24 -10.22 -1.88
CA GLN A 99 9.05 -11.22 -1.17
C GLN A 99 9.88 -10.60 -0.05
#